data_AF-M7YEQ8-F1
#
_entry.id   AF-M7YEQ8-F1
#
_cell.length_a   1.000
_cell.length_b   1.000
_cell.length_c   1.000
_cell.angle_alpha   90.00
_cell.angle_beta   90.00
_cell.angle_gamma   90.00
#
_symmetry.space_group_name_H-M   'P 1'
#
loop_
_entity.id
_entity.type
_entity.pdbx_description
1 polymer ?
#
loop_
_entity_poly.entity_id
_entity_poly.type
_entity_poly.pdbx_seq_one_letter_code
_entity_poly.pdbx_strand_id
1 'polypeptide(L)'
;MRVFGLLALAGAALLLAAAVPASGSVASIVTRDTFYSMLRQGHHGGGDSGCDGGAFFYSYDAFVEAASTPDLVSTDPVVAFKTAIWFWMTPRHGAHKTPSCHAVMTGGWRPSRRDRRAGRLPGYGMTTNIISGGLACGKRHGTPQGRDRVGYYKRCCRLLRVRLGRNVACINQKPYGHGG
;
A
#
# COMPACT_ATOMS: atom_id res chain seq x y z
N MET A 1 6.47 -66.80 -23.28
CA MET A 1 5.55 -65.65 -23.10
C MET A 1 5.49 -65.38 -21.60
N ARG A 2 6.16 -64.33 -21.10
CA ARG A 2 5.55 -63.13 -20.46
C ARG A 2 4.71 -63.52 -19.21
N VAL A 3 4.98 -63.15 -17.96
CA VAL A 3 5.45 -61.87 -17.37
C VAL A 3 5.92 -62.11 -15.92
N PHE A 4 6.93 -61.36 -15.48
CA PHE A 4 7.44 -61.22 -14.11
C PHE A 4 6.43 -60.55 -13.16
N GLY A 5 6.22 -61.10 -11.96
CA GLY A 5 5.48 -60.45 -10.86
C GLY A 5 6.40 -60.13 -9.69
N LEU A 6 7.07 -58.98 -9.75
CA LEU A 6 7.81 -58.36 -8.64
C LEU A 6 6.81 -57.71 -7.67
N LEU A 7 6.69 -58.24 -6.44
CA LEU A 7 6.12 -57.50 -5.31
C LEU A 7 7.28 -56.98 -4.47
N ALA A 8 7.60 -55.71 -4.70
CA ALA A 8 8.64 -54.97 -4.04
C ALA A 8 8.04 -53.92 -3.09
N LEU A 9 8.76 -53.70 -1.99
CA LEU A 9 8.90 -52.46 -1.22
C LEU A 9 7.92 -52.20 -0.07
N ALA A 10 8.39 -52.61 1.12
CA ALA A 10 8.80 -51.72 2.21
C ALA A 10 7.88 -50.52 2.51
N GLY A 11 7.07 -50.70 3.56
CA GLY A 11 6.42 -49.62 4.26
C GLY A 11 7.37 -48.77 5.10
N ALA A 12 6.81 -47.63 5.54
CA ALA A 12 7.32 -46.66 6.50
C ALA A 12 8.33 -45.62 5.98
N ALA A 13 7.82 -44.64 5.22
CA ALA A 13 8.41 -43.30 5.22
C ALA A 13 7.96 -42.57 6.50
N LEU A 14 8.78 -42.66 7.56
CA LEU A 14 8.67 -41.82 8.75
C LEU A 14 9.18 -40.43 8.37
N LEU A 15 8.28 -39.54 7.94
CA LEU A 15 8.59 -38.11 7.78
C LEU A 15 8.76 -37.49 9.16
N LEU A 16 10.00 -37.51 9.69
CA LEU A 16 10.39 -36.52 10.69
C LEU A 16 10.40 -35.16 10.00
N ALA A 17 9.34 -34.39 10.20
CA ALA A 17 9.39 -32.95 10.05
C ALA A 17 10.35 -32.42 11.13
N ALA A 18 11.64 -32.34 10.78
CA ALA A 18 12.56 -31.48 11.50
C ALA A 18 12.00 -30.07 11.37
N ALA A 19 11.46 -29.53 12.46
CA ALA A 19 11.17 -28.11 12.56
C ALA A 19 12.49 -27.38 12.36
N VAL A 20 12.69 -26.83 11.17
CA VAL A 20 13.78 -25.90 10.90
C VAL A 20 13.56 -24.75 11.88
N PRO A 21 14.48 -24.49 12.83
CA PRO A 21 14.34 -23.32 13.68
C PRO A 21 14.43 -22.11 12.74
N ALA A 22 13.34 -21.35 12.65
CA ALA A 22 13.29 -20.14 11.83
C ALA A 22 14.40 -19.21 12.28
N SER A 23 15.48 -19.15 11.51
CA SER A 23 16.59 -18.26 11.68
C SER A 23 16.10 -16.82 11.48
N GLY A 24 15.99 -16.08 12.59
CA GLY A 24 15.72 -14.64 12.60
C GLY A 24 14.27 -14.26 12.33
N SER A 25 13.44 -14.22 13.37
CA SER A 25 12.14 -13.53 13.31
C SER A 25 12.34 -12.08 12.89
N VAL A 26 11.43 -11.52 12.09
CA VAL A 26 11.43 -10.08 11.72
C VAL A 26 11.51 -9.15 12.94
N ALA A 27 11.07 -9.62 14.10
CA ALA A 27 11.19 -8.91 15.37
C ALA A 27 12.65 -8.69 15.83
N SER A 28 13.60 -9.54 15.41
CA SER A 28 15.03 -9.37 15.74
C SER A 28 15.74 -8.34 14.86
N ILE A 29 15.20 -8.05 13.67
CA ILE A 29 15.74 -7.05 12.73
C ILE A 29 15.11 -5.69 12.99
N VAL A 30 13.79 -5.65 13.08
CA VAL A 30 13.03 -4.43 13.33
C VAL A 30 12.51 -4.51 14.77
N THR A 31 13.26 -3.91 15.69
CA THR A 31 12.83 -3.80 17.09
C THR A 31 11.65 -2.84 17.22
N ARG A 32 10.92 -2.92 18.34
CA ARG A 32 9.77 -2.04 18.64
C ARG A 32 10.12 -0.55 18.54
N ASP A 33 11.26 -0.14 19.07
CA ASP A 33 11.72 1.24 18.99
C ASP A 33 12.04 1.65 17.55
N THR A 34 12.67 0.75 16.79
CA THR A 34 12.95 0.98 15.37
C THR A 34 11.64 1.16 14.60
N PHE A 35 10.66 0.29 14.79
CA PHE A 35 9.33 0.39 14.16
C PHE A 35 8.67 1.74 14.42
N TYR A 36 8.56 2.17 15.69
CA TYR A 36 7.93 3.45 16.01
C TYR A 36 8.74 4.66 15.53
N SER A 37 10.07 4.57 15.44
CA SER A 37 10.90 5.63 14.86
C SER A 37 10.65 5.82 13.35
N MET A 38 10.39 4.73 12.61
CA MET A 38 10.05 4.80 11.18
C MET A 38 8.72 5.54 10.96
N LEU A 39 7.74 5.32 11.85
CA LEU A 39 6.40 5.90 11.72
C LEU A 39 6.32 7.38 12.14
N ARG A 40 7.23 7.84 13.01
CA ARG A 40 7.29 9.25 13.46
C ARG A 40 7.57 10.25 12.36
N GLN A 41 8.20 9.85 11.25
CA GLN A 41 8.51 10.77 10.15
C GLN A 41 7.28 11.23 9.34
N GLY A 42 6.12 10.56 9.51
CA GLY A 42 4.88 10.86 8.81
C GLY A 42 3.83 11.66 9.61
N HIS A 43 3.97 11.78 10.94
CA HIS A 43 2.95 12.36 11.82
C HIS A 43 3.47 13.60 12.56
N HIS A 44 3.03 14.79 12.18
CA HIS A 44 3.25 16.04 12.93
C HIS A 44 2.18 16.30 14.02
N GLY A 45 1.47 15.26 14.46
CA GLY A 45 0.44 15.38 15.49
C GLY A 45 0.57 14.25 16.50
N GLY A 46 1.27 14.52 17.59
CA GLY A 46 1.38 13.62 18.75
C GLY A 46 0.22 13.90 19.71
N GLY A 47 -0.74 12.99 19.74
CA GLY A 47 -1.75 12.92 20.78
C GLY A 47 -2.06 11.44 21.01
N ASP A 48 -2.12 11.05 22.29
CA ASP A 48 -2.42 9.69 22.69
C ASP A 48 -3.87 9.36 22.29
N SER A 49 -4.04 8.46 21.32
CA SER A 49 -5.34 8.14 20.73
C SER A 49 -6.16 7.13 21.56
N GLY A 50 -5.59 6.60 22.65
CA GLY A 50 -6.22 5.54 23.44
C GLY A 50 -6.34 4.19 22.69
N CYS A 51 -5.74 4.05 21.51
CA CYS A 51 -5.72 2.80 20.74
C CYS A 51 -4.38 2.06 20.92
N ASP A 52 -4.38 0.73 20.74
CA ASP A 52 -3.18 -0.13 20.88
C ASP A 52 -1.99 0.20 19.93
N GLY A 53 -2.17 1.13 18.98
CA GLY A 53 -1.12 1.69 18.12
C GLY A 53 -0.71 3.14 18.44
N GLY A 54 -1.29 3.75 19.48
CA GLY A 54 -1.14 5.18 19.77
C GLY A 54 -1.54 6.05 18.58
N ALA A 55 -0.78 7.11 18.29
CA ALA A 55 -1.00 7.96 17.11
C ALA A 55 -0.82 7.23 15.75
N PHE A 56 -0.48 5.94 15.75
CA PHE A 56 -0.21 5.14 14.56
C PHE A 56 -1.29 4.09 14.30
N PHE A 57 -1.56 3.84 13.01
CA PHE A 57 -2.63 2.93 12.57
C PHE A 57 -2.33 1.44 12.84
N TYR A 58 -1.06 1.08 13.11
CA TYR A 58 -0.62 -0.29 13.42
C TYR A 58 0.20 -0.33 14.71
N SER A 59 0.00 -1.39 15.51
CA SER A 59 0.89 -1.75 16.62
C SER A 59 2.12 -2.50 16.10
N TYR A 60 3.17 -2.54 16.92
CA TYR A 60 4.37 -3.33 16.62
C TYR A 60 4.06 -4.82 16.42
N ASP A 61 3.18 -5.38 17.26
CA ASP A 61 2.86 -6.81 17.22
C ASP A 61 2.08 -7.15 15.93
N ALA A 62 1.15 -6.27 15.52
CA ALA A 62 0.45 -6.40 14.22
C ALA A 62 1.42 -6.29 13.03
N PHE A 63 2.49 -5.49 13.16
CA PHE A 63 3.55 -5.45 12.15
C PHE A 63 4.34 -6.76 12.08
N VAL A 64 4.77 -7.31 13.22
CA VAL A 64 5.53 -8.57 13.27
C VAL A 64 4.70 -9.73 12.70
N GLU A 65 3.41 -9.78 13.03
CA GLU A 65 2.48 -10.77 12.48
C GLU A 65 2.34 -10.62 10.95
N ALA A 66 1.98 -9.42 10.47
CA ALA A 66 1.81 -9.18 9.04
C ALA A 66 3.10 -9.43 8.23
N ALA A 67 4.26 -9.11 8.79
CA ALA A 67 5.56 -9.33 8.16
C ALA A 67 5.97 -10.82 8.18
N SER A 68 5.55 -11.59 9.18
CA SER A 68 5.80 -13.04 9.26
C SER A 68 4.79 -13.86 8.45
N THR A 69 3.63 -13.29 8.13
CA THR A 69 2.54 -13.99 7.42
C THR A 69 1.92 -13.07 6.35
N PRO A 70 2.63 -12.82 5.23
CA PRO A 70 2.18 -11.88 4.20
C PRO A 70 0.85 -12.27 3.53
N ASP A 71 0.50 -13.55 3.53
CA ASP A 71 -0.76 -14.05 2.97
C ASP A 71 -2.00 -13.54 3.73
N LEU A 72 -1.86 -12.97 4.93
CA LEU A 72 -2.96 -12.32 5.63
C LEU A 72 -3.57 -11.17 4.82
N VAL A 73 -2.79 -10.50 3.96
CA VAL A 73 -3.31 -9.44 3.07
C VAL A 73 -4.35 -9.97 2.08
N SER A 74 -4.28 -11.25 1.69
CA SER A 74 -5.19 -11.87 0.71
C SER A 74 -6.24 -12.78 1.36
N THR A 75 -6.03 -13.20 2.61
CA THR A 75 -6.88 -14.18 3.31
C THR A 75 -7.68 -13.59 4.47
N ASP A 76 -7.23 -12.49 5.08
CA ASP A 76 -7.95 -11.79 6.15
C ASP A 76 -8.50 -10.44 5.64
N PRO A 77 -9.83 -10.26 5.60
CA PRO A 77 -10.42 -9.02 5.07
C PRO A 77 -10.13 -7.79 5.95
N VAL A 78 -10.00 -7.95 7.27
CA VAL A 78 -9.67 -6.84 8.18
C VAL A 78 -8.24 -6.39 7.94
N VAL A 79 -7.30 -7.32 7.78
CA VAL A 79 -5.91 -7.01 7.42
C VAL A 79 -5.85 -6.37 6.03
N ALA A 80 -6.59 -6.88 5.05
CA ALA A 80 -6.68 -6.31 3.71
C ALA A 80 -7.15 -4.84 3.74
N PHE A 81 -8.23 -4.51 4.46
CA PHE A 81 -8.70 -3.14 4.59
C PHE A 81 -7.72 -2.25 5.36
N LYS A 82 -7.13 -2.75 6.45
CA LYS A 82 -6.13 -2.03 7.21
C LYS A 82 -4.95 -1.62 6.31
N THR A 83 -4.46 -2.53 5.46
CA THR A 83 -3.30 -2.25 4.59
C THR A 83 -3.63 -1.20 3.53
N ALA A 84 -4.83 -1.25 2.95
CA ALA A 84 -5.30 -0.24 2.00
C ALA A 84 -5.45 1.15 2.65
N ILE A 85 -6.01 1.22 3.86
CA ILE A 85 -6.16 2.49 4.60
C ILE A 85 -4.80 3.03 4.99
N TRP A 86 -3.88 2.20 5.49
CA TRP A 86 -2.52 2.63 5.81
C TRP A 86 -1.83 3.24 4.59
N PHE A 87 -1.91 2.60 3.42
CA PHE A 87 -1.38 3.17 2.18
C PHE A 87 -2.01 4.53 1.87
N TRP A 88 -3.34 4.66 2.06
CA TRP A 88 -4.07 5.89 1.80
C TRP A 88 -3.67 7.05 2.74
N MET A 89 -3.36 6.74 4.00
CA MET A 89 -3.03 7.70 5.05
C MET A 89 -1.55 8.08 5.11
N THR A 90 -0.66 7.21 4.63
CA THR A 90 0.80 7.36 4.85
C THR A 90 1.49 8.11 3.73
N PRO A 91 2.16 9.26 4.00
CA PRO A 91 3.02 9.90 3.00
C PRO A 91 4.24 9.02 2.68
N ARG A 92 4.69 9.03 1.42
CA ARG A 92 5.92 8.32 1.04
C ARG A 92 7.11 9.24 1.18
N HIS A 93 8.16 8.76 1.81
CA HIS A 93 9.43 9.46 2.00
C HIS A 93 10.51 8.96 1.02
N GLY A 94 11.65 9.65 0.95
CA GLY A 94 12.78 9.28 0.08
C GLY A 94 12.75 9.91 -1.32
N ALA A 95 13.36 9.22 -2.31
CA ALA A 95 13.59 9.74 -3.68
C ALA A 95 12.31 10.16 -4.44
N HIS A 96 11.17 9.61 -4.03
CA HIS A 96 9.85 9.93 -4.59
C HIS A 96 8.92 10.41 -3.48
N LYS A 97 9.33 11.47 -2.77
CA LYS A 97 8.52 12.09 -1.73
C LYS A 97 7.15 12.50 -2.27
N THR A 98 6.08 11.92 -1.73
CA THR A 98 4.68 12.26 -2.06
C THR A 98 3.89 12.56 -0.79
N PRO A 99 2.85 13.44 -0.87
CA PRO A 99 1.86 13.50 0.20
C PRO A 99 1.08 12.18 0.29
N SER A 100 0.31 11.99 1.37
CA SER A 100 -0.69 10.93 1.42
C SER A 100 -1.90 11.24 0.55
N CYS A 101 -2.60 10.21 0.07
CA CYS A 101 -3.85 10.38 -0.67
C CYS A 101 -4.90 11.10 0.17
N HIS A 102 -4.96 10.79 1.46
CA HIS A 102 -5.82 11.47 2.42
C HIS A 102 -5.59 12.99 2.42
N ALA A 103 -4.33 13.43 2.64
CA ALA A 103 -4.01 14.85 2.69
C ALA A 103 -4.35 15.60 1.39
N VAL A 104 -4.23 14.94 0.23
CA VAL A 104 -4.65 15.49 -1.06
C VAL A 104 -6.17 15.72 -1.12
N MET A 105 -6.97 14.75 -0.66
CA MET A 105 -8.42 14.79 -0.78
C MET A 105 -9.10 15.65 0.30
N THR A 106 -8.50 15.78 1.48
CA THR A 106 -9.03 16.59 2.59
C THR A 106 -8.48 18.02 2.62
N GLY A 107 -7.57 18.37 1.70
CA GLY A 107 -6.96 19.71 1.62
C GLY A 107 -5.78 19.92 2.60
N GLY A 108 -5.32 18.88 3.29
CA GLY A 108 -4.12 18.91 4.13
C GLY A 108 -2.79 19.03 3.36
N TRP A 109 -2.80 18.86 2.03
CA TRP A 109 -1.62 19.05 1.18
C TRP A 109 -1.71 20.33 0.34
N ARG A 110 -0.67 21.16 0.42
CA ARG A 110 -0.45 22.31 -0.47
C ARG A 110 0.62 21.98 -1.50
N PRO A 111 0.34 22.06 -2.82
CA PRO A 111 1.33 21.80 -3.84
C PRO A 111 2.55 22.72 -3.71
N SER A 112 3.75 22.18 -3.92
CA SER A 112 4.97 22.97 -4.04
C SER A 112 5.04 23.69 -5.40
N ARG A 113 6.04 24.57 -5.59
CA ARG A 113 6.34 25.14 -6.91
C ARG A 113 6.67 24.05 -7.95
N ARG A 114 7.37 22.98 -7.54
CA ARG A 114 7.69 21.83 -8.40
C ARG A 114 6.43 21.08 -8.82
N ASP A 115 5.49 20.92 -7.89
CA ASP A 115 4.21 20.24 -8.18
C ASP A 115 3.37 21.01 -9.18
N ARG A 116 3.22 22.33 -8.98
CA ARG A 116 2.49 23.18 -9.91
C ARG A 116 3.08 23.12 -11.32
N ARG A 117 4.41 23.21 -11.47
CA ARG A 117 5.08 23.07 -12.77
C ARG A 117 4.89 21.68 -13.40
N ALA A 118 4.75 20.66 -12.58
CA ALA A 118 4.45 19.29 -13.02
C ALA A 118 2.96 19.03 -13.27
N GLY A 119 2.09 20.05 -13.19
CA GLY A 119 0.64 19.91 -13.32
C GLY A 119 -0.04 19.19 -12.15
N ARG A 120 0.69 18.91 -11.06
CA ARG A 120 0.20 18.17 -9.89
C ARG A 120 -0.56 19.10 -8.96
N LEU A 121 -1.88 19.05 -9.04
CA LEU A 121 -2.81 19.91 -8.30
C LEU A 121 -3.76 19.07 -7.41
N PRO A 122 -4.36 19.64 -6.35
CA PRO A 122 -5.25 18.91 -5.45
C PRO A 122 -6.48 18.36 -6.19
N GLY A 123 -6.79 17.08 -5.97
CA GLY A 123 -7.91 16.37 -6.59
C GLY A 123 -7.61 14.89 -6.82
N TYR A 124 -8.62 14.13 -7.27
CA TYR A 124 -8.53 12.68 -7.47
C TYR A 124 -7.45 12.26 -8.48
N GLY A 125 -7.10 13.11 -9.45
CA GLY A 125 -6.00 12.84 -10.37
C GLY A 125 -4.66 12.73 -9.64
N MET A 126 -4.46 13.53 -8.58
CA MET A 126 -3.24 13.47 -7.79
C MET A 126 -3.16 12.17 -6.96
N THR A 127 -4.27 11.65 -6.44
CA THR A 127 -4.25 10.33 -5.76
C THR A 127 -3.91 9.21 -6.74
N THR A 128 -4.43 9.28 -7.98
CA THR A 128 -4.06 8.34 -9.05
C THR A 128 -2.56 8.40 -9.36
N ASN A 129 -1.98 9.61 -9.36
CA ASN A 129 -0.55 9.81 -9.58
C ASN A 129 0.30 9.21 -8.44
N ILE A 130 -0.15 9.34 -7.18
CA ILE A 130 0.51 8.72 -6.02
C ILE A 130 0.49 7.19 -6.12
N ILE A 131 -0.66 6.60 -6.48
CA ILE A 131 -0.85 5.15 -6.52
C ILE A 131 -0.06 4.50 -7.66
N SER A 132 -0.21 5.02 -8.88
CA SER A 132 0.34 4.37 -10.08
C SER A 132 0.64 5.36 -11.20
N GLY A 133 1.23 6.52 -10.86
CA GLY A 133 1.44 7.62 -11.79
C GLY A 133 2.17 7.22 -13.08
N GLY A 134 3.23 6.42 -12.99
CA GLY A 134 4.00 5.97 -14.17
C GLY A 134 3.18 5.21 -15.21
N LEU A 135 2.13 4.50 -14.75
CA LEU A 135 1.22 3.71 -15.60
C LEU A 135 -0.05 4.48 -15.99
N ALA A 136 -0.49 5.43 -15.16
CA ALA A 136 -1.82 6.03 -15.29
C ALA A 136 -1.83 7.51 -15.74
N CYS A 137 -0.71 8.23 -15.61
CA CYS A 137 -0.66 9.68 -15.73
C CYS A 137 0.35 10.17 -16.78
N GLY A 138 0.22 11.44 -17.18
CA GLY A 138 1.20 12.10 -18.07
C GLY A 138 1.17 11.61 -19.52
N LYS A 139 0.05 11.06 -20.00
CA LYS A 139 -0.12 10.57 -21.37
C LYS A 139 -1.19 11.41 -22.06
N ARG A 140 -0.88 12.03 -23.20
CA ARG A 140 -1.75 12.99 -23.93
C ARG A 140 -3.19 12.51 -24.10
N HIS A 141 -3.37 11.22 -24.41
CA HIS A 141 -4.67 10.61 -24.68
C HIS A 141 -5.27 9.88 -23.46
N GLY A 142 -4.63 9.99 -22.29
CA GLY A 142 -4.91 9.19 -21.10
C GLY A 142 -4.60 7.70 -21.31
N THR A 143 -4.68 6.92 -20.23
CA THR A 143 -4.51 5.46 -20.29
C THR A 143 -5.82 4.76 -19.90
N PRO A 144 -6.03 3.50 -20.31
CA PRO A 144 -7.17 2.70 -19.84
C PRO A 144 -7.27 2.70 -18.31
N GLN A 145 -6.15 2.53 -17.61
CA GLN A 145 -6.07 2.51 -16.15
C GLN A 145 -6.48 3.86 -15.54
N GLY A 146 -6.02 4.97 -16.10
CA GLY A 146 -6.43 6.31 -15.66
C GLY A 146 -7.92 6.57 -15.89
N ARG A 147 -8.46 6.12 -17.03
CA ARG A 147 -9.89 6.27 -17.35
C ARG A 147 -10.78 5.42 -16.45
N ASP A 148 -10.39 4.18 -16.19
CA ASP A 148 -11.13 3.26 -15.32
C ASP A 148 -11.26 3.80 -13.89
N ARG A 149 -10.15 4.25 -13.29
CA ARG A 149 -10.15 4.91 -11.97
C ARG A 149 -11.09 6.10 -11.90
N VAL A 150 -11.05 6.97 -12.92
CA VAL A 150 -11.97 8.14 -13.01
C VAL A 150 -13.43 7.68 -13.16
N GLY A 151 -13.68 6.59 -13.89
CA GLY A 151 -15.00 5.98 -14.05
C GLY A 151 -15.59 5.54 -12.70
N TYR A 152 -14.84 4.75 -11.92
CA TYR A 152 -15.25 4.33 -10.59
C TYR A 152 -15.48 5.51 -9.66
N TYR A 153 -14.57 6.49 -9.63
CA TYR A 153 -14.74 7.69 -8.81
C TYR A 153 -16.03 8.45 -9.15
N LYS A 154 -16.32 8.66 -10.44
CA LYS A 154 -17.56 9.31 -10.89
C LYS A 154 -18.80 8.54 -10.45
N ARG A 155 -18.79 7.20 -10.54
CA ARG A 155 -19.89 6.36 -10.09
C ARG A 155 -20.11 6.49 -8.59
N CYS A 156 -19.05 6.40 -7.78
CA CYS A 156 -19.14 6.53 -6.33
C CYS A 156 -19.65 7.92 -5.91
N CYS A 157 -19.15 9.00 -6.51
CA CYS A 157 -19.64 10.36 -6.22
C CYS A 157 -21.13 10.52 -6.56
N ARG A 158 -21.61 9.91 -7.65
CA ARG A 158 -23.03 9.93 -8.01
C ARG A 158 -23.89 9.22 -6.98
N LEU A 159 -23.47 8.03 -6.54
CA LEU A 159 -24.18 7.25 -5.52
C LEU A 159 -24.24 8.01 -4.18
N LEU A 160 -23.14 8.63 -3.78
CA LEU A 160 -23.03 9.42 -2.55
C LEU A 160 -23.59 10.84 -2.67
N ARG A 161 -24.09 11.24 -3.85
CA ARG A 161 -24.60 12.60 -4.15
C ARG A 161 -23.64 13.73 -3.79
N VAL A 162 -22.35 13.53 -4.04
CA VAL A 162 -21.29 14.54 -3.81
C VAL A 162 -20.70 15.05 -5.13
N ARG A 163 -20.17 16.28 -5.11
CA ARG A 163 -19.48 16.87 -6.26
C ARG A 163 -18.17 16.15 -6.54
N LEU A 164 -17.81 16.00 -7.82
CA LEU A 164 -16.54 15.36 -8.23
C LEU A 164 -15.28 16.13 -7.78
N GLY A 165 -15.40 17.45 -7.62
CA GLY A 165 -14.26 18.33 -7.41
C GLY A 165 -13.50 18.65 -8.70
N ARG A 166 -12.38 19.38 -8.55
CA ARG A 166 -11.47 19.74 -9.66
C ARG A 166 -10.35 18.71 -9.81
N ASN A 167 -9.64 18.74 -10.93
CA ASN A 167 -8.45 17.91 -11.18
C ASN A 167 -8.70 16.41 -11.00
N VAL A 168 -9.84 15.93 -11.51
CA VAL A 168 -10.29 14.53 -11.36
C VAL A 168 -9.38 13.55 -12.10
N ALA A 169 -8.86 13.94 -13.26
CA ALA A 169 -7.96 13.11 -14.07
C ALA A 169 -6.51 13.59 -13.97
N CYS A 170 -5.56 12.70 -14.26
CA CYS A 170 -4.11 12.98 -14.19
C CYS A 170 -3.39 13.01 -15.54
N ILE A 171 -4.13 13.17 -16.65
CA ILE A 171 -3.62 13.12 -18.02
C ILE A 171 -2.43 14.08 -18.23
N ASN A 172 -2.52 15.29 -17.66
CA ASN A 172 -1.50 16.34 -17.82
C ASN A 172 -0.54 16.44 -16.62
N GLN A 173 -0.56 15.46 -15.70
CA GLN A 173 0.33 15.47 -14.54
C GLN A 173 1.60 14.67 -14.82
N LYS A 174 2.77 15.23 -14.54
CA LYS A 174 4.02 14.45 -14.57
C LYS A 174 3.97 13.40 -13.45
N PRO A 175 4.25 12.11 -13.74
CA PRO A 175 4.28 11.06 -12.73
C PRO A 175 5.28 11.33 -11.60
N TYR A 176 4.96 10.91 -10.37
CA TYR A 176 5.99 10.58 -9.39
C TYR A 176 6.65 9.25 -9.76
N GLY A 177 7.96 9.10 -9.51
CA GLY A 177 8.67 7.85 -9.82
C GLY A 177 9.38 7.80 -11.19
N HIS A 178 9.25 8.84 -12.02
CA HIS A 178 10.03 8.95 -13.26
C HIS A 178 10.85 10.25 -13.28
N GLY A 179 12.13 10.11 -12.92
CA GLY A 179 13.18 10.96 -13.47
C GLY A 179 13.34 10.63 -14.95
N GLY A 180 13.58 11.66 -15.76
CA GLY A 180 14.50 11.46 -16.88
C GLY A 180 15.91 11.36 -16.33
#